data_AF-A0A550H8R5-F1
#
_entry.id   AF-A0A550H8R5-F1
#
_cell.length_a   1.000
_cell.length_b   1.000
_cell.length_c   1.000
_cell.angle_alpha   90.00
_cell.angle_beta   90.00
_cell.angle_gamma   90.00
#
_symmetry.space_group_name_H-M   'P 1'
#
loop_
_entity.id
_entity.type
_entity.pdbx_description
1 polymer ?
#
loop_
_entity_poly.entity_id
_entity_poly.type
_entity_poly.pdbx_seq_one_letter_code
_entity_poly.pdbx_strand_id
1 'polypeptide(L)'
;MLRRRILQLSSSPSEPFLNIKYFGYVSFMAVKKGYAGKLLKVNLSHATFEDIVLDEATLRKYLGGTALGAKLLHDMAPRKT
;
A
#
# COMPACT_ATOMS: atom_id res chain seq x y z
N MET A 1 -56.20 0.83 22.44
CA MET A 1 -56.55 -0.56 22.05
C MET A 1 -55.48 -1.03 21.07
N LEU A 2 -54.71 -2.06 21.45
CA LEU A 2 -53.52 -2.57 20.76
C LEU A 2 -53.82 -3.14 19.37
N ARG A 3 -52.89 -2.95 18.41
CA ARG A 3 -52.21 -4.10 17.78
C ARG A 3 -50.89 -3.71 17.10
N ARG A 4 -49.82 -4.31 17.63
CA ARG A 4 -48.47 -4.36 17.08
C ARG A 4 -48.48 -5.06 15.72
N ARG A 5 -47.72 -4.56 14.76
CA ARG A 5 -47.17 -5.41 13.69
C ARG A 5 -45.77 -4.90 13.32
N ILE A 6 -44.80 -5.43 14.06
CA ILE A 6 -43.37 -5.34 13.77
C ILE A 6 -43.14 -6.15 12.50
N LEU A 7 -42.83 -5.50 11.39
CA LEU A 7 -42.27 -6.18 10.21
C LEU A 7 -40.76 -6.25 10.43
N GLN A 8 -40.26 -7.43 10.82
CA GLN A 8 -38.86 -7.79 10.61
C GLN A 8 -38.61 -7.85 9.10
N LEU A 9 -38.06 -6.78 8.55
CA LEU A 9 -37.36 -6.84 7.27
C LEU A 9 -35.90 -7.18 7.58
N SER A 10 -35.56 -8.40 7.18
CA SER A 10 -34.26 -9.02 7.18
C SER A 10 -33.10 -8.05 6.95
N SER A 11 -32.12 -8.17 7.83
CA SER A 11 -30.75 -7.68 7.69
C SER A 11 -30.21 -7.71 6.25
N SER A 12 -29.95 -6.54 5.68
CA SER A 12 -28.97 -6.34 4.61
C SER A 12 -28.28 -4.99 4.82
N PRO A 13 -27.05 -4.94 5.37
CA PRO A 13 -26.28 -3.72 5.48
C PRO A 13 -25.57 -3.48 4.14
N SER A 14 -26.29 -2.94 3.16
CA SER A 14 -25.73 -2.57 1.86
C SER A 14 -26.04 -1.12 1.51
N GLU A 15 -25.64 -0.21 2.39
CA GLU A 15 -25.51 1.21 2.09
C GLU A 15 -24.21 1.71 2.75
N PRO A 16 -23.13 1.92 1.98
CA PRO A 16 -22.17 2.96 2.34
C PRO A 16 -22.31 4.13 1.36
N PHE A 17 -22.89 5.20 1.89
CA PHE A 17 -22.63 6.58 1.51
C PHE A 17 -21.14 6.81 1.25
N LEU A 18 -20.70 6.76 -0.01
CA LEU A 18 -19.39 7.32 -0.39
C LEU A 18 -19.42 7.87 -1.81
N ASN A 19 -20.29 8.86 -1.99
CA ASN A 19 -20.20 9.82 -3.08
C ASN A 19 -19.18 10.92 -2.70
N ILE A 20 -18.38 11.37 -3.68
CA ILE A 20 -17.53 12.57 -3.66
C ILE A 20 -16.20 12.52 -2.86
N LYS A 21 -15.28 11.57 -3.13
CA LYS A 21 -13.82 11.75 -2.87
C LYS A 21 -12.87 11.06 -3.88
N TYR A 22 -13.35 10.65 -5.06
CA TYR A 22 -12.51 10.00 -6.10
C TYR A 22 -11.72 11.00 -6.98
N PHE A 23 -11.39 12.19 -6.45
CA PHE A 23 -10.50 13.19 -7.11
C PHE A 23 -9.13 13.27 -6.42
N GLY A 24 -8.73 12.21 -5.72
CA GLY A 24 -7.45 12.13 -5.01
C GLY A 24 -7.06 10.67 -4.80
N TYR A 25 -6.89 9.95 -5.91
CA TYR A 25 -6.40 8.58 -5.89
C TYR A 25 -4.97 8.52 -5.31
N VAL A 26 -4.86 8.06 -4.07
CA VAL A 26 -3.88 7.01 -3.75
C VAL A 26 -4.50 6.13 -2.69
N SER A 27 -5.01 4.99 -3.13
CA SER A 27 -5.32 3.86 -2.28
C SER A 27 -4.01 3.42 -1.60
N PHE A 28 -3.73 3.96 -0.42
CA PHE A 28 -2.70 3.46 0.52
C PHE A 28 -3.12 2.12 1.15
N MET A 29 -3.87 1.29 0.43
CA MET A 29 -4.53 0.10 0.94
C MET A 29 -4.10 -1.14 0.16
N ALA A 30 -2.80 -1.37 0.17
CA ALA A 30 -2.25 -2.71 0.09
C ALA A 30 -0.94 -2.75 0.86
N VAL A 31 -0.96 -2.36 2.14
CA VAL A 31 0.08 -2.79 3.08
C VAL A 31 0.12 -4.31 2.97
N LYS A 32 1.12 -4.85 2.29
CA LYS A 32 1.36 -6.29 2.26
C LYS A 32 1.84 -6.64 3.66
N LYS A 33 0.91 -6.90 4.59
CA LYS A 33 1.14 -7.39 5.96
C LYS A 33 2.50 -6.98 6.57
N GLY A 34 2.71 -5.68 6.80
CA GLY A 34 3.94 -5.14 7.40
C GLY A 34 4.89 -4.38 6.44
N TYR A 35 4.67 -4.43 5.12
CA TYR A 35 5.43 -3.62 4.16
C TYR A 35 4.64 -2.40 3.69
N ALA A 36 5.29 -1.24 3.65
CA ALA A 36 4.75 -0.04 2.99
C ALA A 36 4.61 -0.22 1.47
N GLY A 37 5.34 -1.17 0.88
CA GLY A 37 5.25 -1.53 -0.54
C GLY A 37 5.95 -0.56 -1.50
N LYS A 38 6.47 0.57 -1.01
CA LYS A 38 7.23 1.54 -1.78
C LYS A 38 8.46 2.06 -1.04
N LEU A 39 9.48 2.46 -1.79
CA LEU A 39 10.69 3.11 -1.32
C LEU A 39 10.85 4.46 -2.03
N LEU A 40 11.36 5.45 -1.31
CA LEU A 40 11.69 6.74 -1.90
C LEU A 40 13.15 6.72 -2.37
N LYS A 41 13.38 6.93 -3.66
CA LYS A 41 14.71 7.20 -4.19
C LYS A 41 14.86 8.69 -4.42
N VAL A 42 15.97 9.23 -3.89
CA VAL A 42 16.30 10.65 -3.97
C VAL A 42 17.61 10.80 -4.71
N ASN A 43 17.61 11.61 -5.76
CA ASN A 43 18.84 12.05 -6.40
C ASN A 43 19.22 13.42 -5.85
N LEU A 44 20.28 13.46 -5.06
CA LEU A 44 20.76 14.68 -4.41
C LEU A 44 21.44 15.65 -5.38
N SER A 45 21.92 15.18 -6.54
CA SER A 45 22.57 16.03 -7.54
C SER A 45 21.56 16.87 -8.34
N HIS A 46 20.36 16.32 -8.58
CA HIS A 46 19.31 16.98 -9.36
C HIS A 46 18.09 17.38 -8.53
N ALA A 47 18.13 17.14 -7.21
CA ALA A 47 17.01 17.34 -6.29
C ALA A 47 15.70 16.65 -6.77
N THR A 48 15.82 15.49 -7.41
CA THR A 48 14.66 14.72 -7.88
C THR A 48 14.32 13.58 -6.92
N PHE A 49 13.05 13.20 -6.94
CA PHE A 49 12.49 12.12 -6.14
C PHE A 49 11.65 11.19 -7.01
N GLU A 50 11.77 9.89 -6.77
CA GLU A 50 10.98 8.86 -7.45
C GLU A 50 10.53 7.79 -6.45
N ASP A 51 9.30 7.31 -6.62
CA ASP A 51 8.76 6.20 -5.85
C ASP A 51 9.13 4.87 -6.55
N ILE A 52 9.89 4.01 -5.87
CA ILE A 52 10.19 2.66 -6.31
C ILE A 52 9.19 1.69 -5.68
N VAL A 53 8.42 1.00 -6.51
CA VAL A 53 7.53 -0.08 -6.06
C VAL A 53 8.27 -1.41 -6.17
N LEU A 54 8.30 -2.16 -5.07
CA LEU A 54 8.91 -3.49 -5.03
C LEU A 54 7.86 -4.57 -5.22
N ASP A 55 8.20 -5.59 -6.01
CA ASP A 55 7.35 -6.76 -6.20
C ASP A 55 7.30 -7.64 -4.95
N GLU A 56 6.28 -8.49 -4.86
CA GLU A 56 6.10 -9.34 -3.68
C GLU A 56 7.21 -10.36 -3.48
N ALA A 57 7.76 -10.88 -4.57
CA ALA A 57 8.77 -11.94 -4.49
C ALA A 57 10.06 -11.37 -3.88
N THR A 58 10.46 -10.16 -4.28
CA THR A 58 11.59 -9.45 -3.64
C THR A 58 11.32 -9.17 -2.17
N LEU A 59 10.14 -8.66 -1.82
CA LEU A 59 9.80 -8.35 -0.42
C LEU A 59 9.80 -9.60 0.46
N ARG A 60 9.28 -10.73 -0.04
CA ARG A 60 9.28 -12.00 0.70
C ARG A 60 10.66 -12.63 0.81
N LYS A 61 11.51 -12.48 -0.22
CA LYS A 61 12.85 -13.05 -0.25
C LYS A 61 13.83 -12.33 0.69
N TYR A 62 13.73 -11.00 0.77
CA TYR A 62 14.70 -10.19 1.51
C TYR A 62 14.15 -9.57 2.80
N LEU A 63 12.86 -9.78 3.11
CA LEU A 63 12.15 -9.43 4.36
C LEU A 63 12.18 -7.95 4.83
N GLY A 64 13.05 -7.10 4.28
CA GLY A 64 13.24 -5.71 4.68
C GLY A 64 14.57 -5.45 5.38
N GLY A 65 14.71 -4.25 5.94
CA GLY A 65 15.89 -3.82 6.70
C GLY A 65 17.20 -4.05 5.95
N THR A 66 18.16 -4.69 6.62
CA THR A 66 19.52 -4.93 6.13
C THR A 66 19.56 -5.78 4.87
N ALA A 67 18.77 -6.85 4.79
CA ALA A 67 18.81 -7.76 3.65
C ALA A 67 18.26 -7.11 2.37
N LEU A 68 17.16 -6.35 2.49
CA LEU A 68 16.66 -5.55 1.37
C LEU A 68 17.63 -4.44 0.96
N GLY A 69 18.26 -3.77 1.94
CA GLY A 69 19.29 -2.77 1.70
C GLY A 69 20.51 -3.33 0.96
N ALA A 70 21.00 -4.51 1.35
CA ALA A 70 22.12 -5.18 0.70
C ALA A 70 21.81 -5.56 -0.77
N LYS A 71 20.60 -6.09 -1.02
CA LYS A 71 20.12 -6.36 -2.39
C LYS A 71 20.10 -5.08 -3.24
N LEU A 72 19.51 -4.01 -2.70
CA LEU A 72 19.43 -2.73 -3.41
C LEU A 72 20.81 -2.16 -3.71
N LEU A 73 21.73 -2.21 -2.74
CA LEU A 73 23.10 -1.75 -2.94
C LEU A 73 23.82 -2.57 -4.01
N HIS A 74 23.69 -3.90 -3.98
CA HIS A 74 24.26 -4.79 -4.97
C HIS A 74 23.77 -4.47 -6.39
N ASP A 75 22.48 -4.16 -6.55
CA ASP A 75 21.89 -3.88 -7.86
C ASP A 75 22.21 -2.47 -8.39
N MET A 76 22.36 -1.48 -7.50
CA MET A 76 22.54 -0.07 -7.88
C MET A 76 24.00 0.36 -7.99
N ALA A 77 24.90 -0.26 -7.23
CA ALA A 77 26.30 0.15 -7.19
C ALA A 77 27.12 -0.60 -8.25
N PRO A 78 27.94 0.08 -9.05
CA PRO A 78 28.87 -0.60 -9.93
C PRO A 78 29.91 -1.36 -9.11
N ARG A 79 30.22 -2.59 -9.52
CA ARG A 79 31.30 -3.37 -8.93
C ARG A 79 32.63 -2.68 -9.28
N LYS A 80 33.34 -2.17 -8.27
CA LYS A 80 34.76 -1.82 -8.44
C LYS A 80 35.59 -3.10 -8.41
N THR A 81 36.18 -3.43 -9.55
CA THR A 81 37.28 -4.40 -9.69
C THR A 81 38.62 -3.76 -9.40
#